data_AF-A0A9E1HIL2-F1
#
_entry.id   AF-A0A9E1HIL2-F1
#
_cell.length_a   1.000
_cell.length_b   1.000
_cell.length_c   1.000
_cell.angle_alpha   90.00
_cell.angle_beta   90.00
_cell.angle_gamma   90.00
#
_symmetry.space_group_name_H-M   'P 1'
#
loop_
_entity.id
_entity.type
_entity.pdbx_description
1 polymer ?
#
loop_
_entity_poly.entity_id
_entity_poly.type
_entity_poly.pdbx_seq_one_letter_code
_entity_poly.pdbx_strand_id
1 'polypeptide(L)'
;MKKYGVGIFIFGLFFFCGCEVKKEELSQECTLWSSLEFYDTSYVTGIYTKDNHSVSKLHMTSSYSAKWDDVDVNQLLNTLNQEKETITSQYDGAEYEIHRIGNNVTVEQELPITKKNLNILKKNEEYQKAMNEGTLSINLYRKLLSEKGYQCQIDK
;
A
#
# COMPACT_ATOMS: atom_id res chain seq x y z
N MET A 1 -40.82 -2.18 -59.86
CA MET A 1 -39.45 -1.68 -60.16
C MET A 1 -39.28 -0.31 -59.52
N LYS A 2 -38.12 -0.06 -58.87
CA LYS A 2 -37.60 1.19 -58.24
C LYS A 2 -38.31 1.60 -56.92
N LYS A 3 -37.73 1.50 -55.70
CA LYS A 3 -36.62 2.25 -55.03
C LYS A 3 -36.84 3.77 -55.12
N TYR A 4 -36.91 4.59 -54.07
CA TYR A 4 -36.02 4.87 -52.92
C TYR A 4 -36.85 5.43 -51.73
N GLY A 5 -36.57 5.20 -50.43
CA GLY A 5 -35.44 5.71 -49.63
C GLY A 5 -35.60 7.22 -49.43
N VAL A 6 -35.74 7.81 -48.23
CA VAL A 6 -34.77 7.88 -47.13
C VAL A 6 -35.49 8.24 -45.82
N GLY A 7 -35.28 7.44 -44.77
CA GLY A 7 -35.74 7.70 -43.40
C GLY A 7 -34.78 8.63 -42.65
N ILE A 8 -35.35 9.55 -41.89
CA ILE A 8 -34.69 10.59 -41.10
C ILE A 8 -34.44 10.06 -39.67
N PHE A 9 -33.14 10.01 -39.32
CA PHE A 9 -32.48 10.44 -38.07
C PHE A 9 -32.93 9.91 -36.68
N ILE A 10 -31.88 9.52 -35.90
CA ILE A 10 -31.71 9.65 -34.43
C ILE A 10 -32.36 8.52 -33.59
N PHE A 11 -31.76 7.89 -32.57
CA PHE A 11 -30.67 8.20 -31.64
C PHE A 11 -29.88 6.90 -31.40
N GLY A 12 -28.67 6.79 -31.94
CA GLY A 12 -27.72 5.79 -31.46
C GLY A 12 -27.24 6.24 -30.10
N LEU A 13 -27.70 5.58 -29.04
CA LEU A 13 -27.08 5.62 -27.72
C LEU A 13 -25.64 5.13 -27.86
N PHE A 14 -24.73 6.05 -28.17
CA PHE A 14 -23.32 5.90 -27.87
C PHE A 14 -23.21 5.80 -26.35
N PHE A 15 -23.31 4.57 -25.85
CA PHE A 15 -22.74 4.19 -24.57
C PHE A 15 -21.24 4.45 -24.70
N PHE A 16 -20.83 5.68 -24.40
CA PHE A 16 -19.47 5.96 -23.98
C PHE A 16 -19.27 5.17 -22.68
N CYS A 17 -18.86 3.90 -22.80
CA CYS A 17 -18.06 3.26 -21.77
C CYS A 17 -16.74 4.04 -21.73
N GLY A 18 -16.77 5.23 -21.12
CA GLY A 18 -15.58 5.84 -20.59
C GLY A 18 -15.10 4.89 -19.51
N CYS A 19 -14.08 4.09 -19.83
CA CYS A 19 -13.18 3.60 -18.80
C CYS A 19 -12.52 4.85 -18.22
N GLU A 20 -13.20 5.52 -17.29
CA GLU A 20 -12.55 6.45 -16.38
C GLU A 20 -11.50 5.61 -15.65
N VAL A 21 -10.24 5.80 -16.03
CA VAL A 21 -9.11 5.25 -15.29
C VAL A 21 -9.12 6.00 -13.97
N LYS A 22 -9.80 5.42 -12.98
CA LYS A 22 -9.81 5.96 -11.62
C LYS A 22 -8.37 6.09 -11.16
N LYS A 23 -7.99 7.32 -10.83
CA LYS A 23 -6.65 7.62 -10.31
C LYS A 23 -6.50 6.90 -8.98
N GLU A 24 -5.28 6.41 -8.74
CA GLU A 24 -4.95 5.86 -7.44
C GLU A 24 -4.95 7.00 -6.41
N GLU A 25 -5.66 6.80 -5.31
CA GLU A 25 -5.80 7.78 -4.23
C GLU A 25 -5.53 7.14 -2.87
N LEU A 26 -5.06 7.95 -1.92
CA LEU A 26 -4.89 7.54 -0.54
C LEU A 26 -6.29 7.41 0.10
N SER A 27 -6.60 6.22 0.61
CA SER A 27 -7.90 5.94 1.25
C SER A 27 -7.84 6.04 2.77
N GLN A 28 -6.72 5.62 3.35
CA GLN A 28 -6.51 5.52 4.79
C GLN A 28 -5.03 5.73 5.10
N GLU A 29 -4.75 6.37 6.22
CA GLU A 29 -3.43 6.36 6.84
C GLU A 29 -3.54 5.75 8.24
N CYS A 30 -2.67 4.78 8.55
CA CYS A 30 -2.63 4.10 9.83
C CYS A 30 -1.26 4.27 10.48
N THR A 31 -1.23 4.69 11.75
CA THR A 31 0.01 4.99 12.47
C THR A 31 0.13 4.18 13.75
N LEU A 32 1.33 3.65 14.01
CA LEU A 32 1.70 2.98 15.25
C LEU A 32 2.97 3.61 15.81
N TRP A 33 2.93 4.00 17.09
CA TRP A 33 4.11 4.42 17.84
C TRP A 33 4.59 3.27 18.72
N SER A 34 5.90 3.04 18.74
CA SER A 34 6.52 2.00 19.56
C SER A 34 7.86 2.50 20.10
N SER A 35 8.33 1.87 21.16
CA SER A 35 9.62 2.17 21.76
C SER A 35 10.41 0.87 21.87
N LEU A 36 11.49 0.78 21.08
CA LEU A 36 12.47 -0.29 21.14
C LEU A 36 13.55 0.08 22.18
N GLU A 37 14.43 -0.87 22.52
CA GLU A 37 15.47 -0.65 23.53
C GLU A 37 16.29 0.63 23.24
N PHE A 38 16.76 0.79 22.00
CA PHE A 38 17.63 1.90 21.59
C PHE A 38 16.95 2.99 20.76
N TYR A 39 15.70 2.78 20.34
CA TYR A 39 15.01 3.66 19.39
C TYR A 39 13.60 3.96 19.84
N ASP A 40 13.17 5.21 19.68
CA ASP A 40 11.76 5.53 19.54
C ASP A 40 11.37 5.40 18.08
N THR A 41 10.24 4.73 17.83
CA THR A 41 9.86 4.29 16.50
C THR A 41 8.44 4.70 16.14
N SER A 42 8.25 5.02 14.86
CA SER A 42 6.94 5.24 14.28
C SER A 42 6.79 4.45 12.99
N TYR A 43 5.60 3.89 12.79
CA TYR A 43 5.23 3.16 11.60
C TYR A 43 3.98 3.79 11.03
N VAL A 44 4.06 4.30 9.80
CA VAL A 44 2.93 4.87 9.06
C VAL A 44 2.65 3.97 7.87
N THR A 45 1.39 3.63 7.64
CA THR A 45 0.94 2.83 6.49
C THR A 45 -0.16 3.59 5.77
N GLY A 46 0.18 4.12 4.58
CA GLY A 46 -0.77 4.65 3.61
C GLY A 46 -1.36 3.51 2.77
N ILE A 47 -2.69 3.43 2.75
CA ILE A 47 -3.44 2.43 1.99
C ILE A 47 -4.07 3.13 0.79
N TYR A 48 -3.61 2.79 -0.41
CA TYR A 48 -4.10 3.37 -1.65
C TYR A 48 -5.13 2.47 -2.33
N THR A 49 -6.03 3.08 -3.10
CA THR A 49 -7.07 2.38 -3.85
C THR A 49 -7.33 3.05 -5.20
N LYS A 50 -7.91 2.29 -6.12
CA LYS A 50 -8.48 2.78 -7.38
C LYS A 50 -10.00 2.60 -7.44
N ASP A 51 -10.59 1.85 -6.51
CA ASP A 51 -11.99 1.43 -6.57
C ASP A 51 -12.77 1.66 -5.27
N ASN A 52 -12.11 2.15 -4.21
CA ASN A 52 -12.63 2.40 -2.86
C ASN A 52 -13.01 1.13 -2.07
N HIS A 53 -12.64 -0.04 -2.57
CA HIS A 53 -12.97 -1.33 -1.93
C HIS A 53 -11.71 -2.18 -1.70
N SER A 54 -10.82 -2.20 -2.69
CA SER A 54 -9.60 -3.01 -2.73
C SER A 54 -8.36 -2.12 -2.61
N VAL A 55 -7.35 -2.64 -1.91
CA VAL A 55 -6.03 -2.02 -1.85
C VAL A 55 -5.34 -2.19 -3.19
N SER A 56 -4.85 -1.08 -3.77
CA SER A 56 -4.06 -1.08 -5.00
C SER A 56 -2.56 -0.93 -4.74
N LYS A 57 -2.17 -0.23 -3.67
CA LYS A 57 -0.79 -0.05 -3.22
C LYS A 57 -0.76 0.15 -1.70
N LEU A 58 0.30 -0.33 -1.07
CA LEU A 58 0.69 0.02 0.30
C LEU A 58 1.94 0.89 0.26
N HIS A 59 1.91 2.02 0.94
CA HIS A 59 3.10 2.84 1.20
C HIS A 59 3.37 2.80 2.70
N MET A 60 4.54 2.33 3.09
CA MET A 60 4.90 2.16 4.50
C MET A 60 6.14 2.98 4.81
N THR A 61 6.05 3.79 5.86
CA THR A 61 7.18 4.57 6.37
C THR A 61 7.50 4.08 7.78
N SER A 62 8.74 3.66 8.01
CA SER A 62 9.23 3.31 9.35
C SER A 62 10.32 4.30 9.76
N SER A 63 10.15 4.97 10.89
CA SER A 63 11.15 5.90 11.42
C SER A 63 11.73 5.35 12.72
N TYR A 64 13.04 5.44 12.86
CA TYR A 64 13.82 4.99 13.99
C TYR A 64 14.66 6.16 14.48
N SER A 65 14.30 6.71 15.64
CA SER A 65 15.02 7.81 16.27
C SER A 65 15.83 7.28 17.45
N ALA A 66 17.15 7.40 17.40
CA ALA A 66 18.00 6.90 18.48
C ALA A 66 17.73 7.67 19.77
N LYS A 67 17.60 6.94 20.88
CA LYS A 67 17.39 7.55 22.21
C LYS A 67 18.64 8.25 22.75
N TRP A 68 19.82 7.81 22.29
CA TRP A 68 21.13 8.30 22.74
C TRP A 68 22.08 8.47 21.55
N ASP A 69 23.06 9.36 21.69
CA ASP A 69 24.02 9.72 20.64
C ASP A 69 25.06 8.62 20.36
N ASP A 70 25.25 7.67 21.27
CA ASP A 70 26.22 6.59 21.18
C ASP A 70 25.64 5.27 20.66
N VAL A 71 24.36 5.25 20.30
CA VAL A 71 23.70 4.07 19.70
C VAL A 71 24.37 3.71 18.37
N ASP A 72 24.87 2.48 18.27
CA ASP A 72 25.41 1.94 17.01
C ASP A 72 24.28 1.57 16.04
N VAL A 73 24.06 2.43 15.05
CA VAL A 73 23.03 2.22 14.01
C VAL A 73 23.40 1.19 12.96
N ASN A 74 24.64 0.67 12.93
CA ASN A 74 25.06 -0.27 11.89
C ASN A 74 24.28 -1.59 11.97
N GLN A 75 23.95 -2.07 13.17
CA GLN A 75 23.14 -3.27 13.34
C GLN A 75 21.73 -3.09 12.76
N LEU A 76 21.12 -1.92 13.00
CA LEU A 76 19.83 -1.58 12.41
C LEU A 76 19.92 -1.52 10.89
N LEU A 77 20.90 -0.80 10.34
CA LEU A 77 21.09 -0.68 8.89
C LEU A 77 21.32 -2.03 8.21
N ASN A 78 22.08 -2.95 8.85
CA ASN A 78 22.27 -4.29 8.31
C ASN A 78 20.96 -5.06 8.23
N THR A 79 20.14 -5.02 9.28
CA THR A 79 18.81 -5.63 9.30
C THR A 79 17.92 -5.05 8.20
N LEU A 80 17.88 -3.72 8.07
CA LEU A 80 17.06 -3.03 7.07
C LEU A 80 17.52 -3.29 5.63
N ASN A 81 18.82 -3.47 5.40
CA ASN A 81 19.34 -3.85 4.08
C ASN A 81 18.97 -5.30 3.71
N GLN A 82 19.00 -6.23 4.67
CA GLN A 82 18.53 -7.60 4.45
C GLN A 82 17.02 -7.64 4.16
N GLU A 83 16.25 -6.83 4.88
CA GLU A 83 14.82 -6.65 4.61
C GLU A 83 14.59 -6.09 3.20
N LYS A 84 15.31 -5.02 2.82
CA LYS A 84 15.29 -4.44 1.47
C LYS A 84 15.52 -5.50 0.39
N GLU A 85 16.58 -6.29 0.50
CA GLU A 85 16.90 -7.36 -0.46
C GLU A 85 15.78 -8.40 -0.54
N THR A 86 15.22 -8.77 0.61
CA THR A 86 14.13 -9.75 0.69
C THR A 86 12.86 -9.21 0.03
N ILE A 87 12.44 -7.99 0.36
CA ILE A 87 11.22 -7.39 -0.17
C ILE A 87 11.34 -7.19 -1.69
N THR A 88 12.42 -6.57 -2.14
CA THR A 88 12.61 -6.23 -3.57
C THR A 88 12.83 -7.45 -4.46
N SER A 89 13.32 -8.56 -3.91
CA SER A 89 13.44 -9.83 -4.66
C SER A 89 12.15 -10.63 -4.72
N GLN A 90 11.32 -10.60 -3.66
CA GLN A 90 10.09 -11.38 -3.59
C GLN A 90 8.92 -10.70 -4.31
N TYR A 91 8.75 -9.41 -4.07
CA TYR A 91 7.58 -8.65 -4.54
C TYR A 91 7.89 -7.89 -5.83
N ASP A 92 7.00 -8.05 -6.79
CA ASP A 92 7.07 -7.39 -8.10
C ASP A 92 6.78 -5.90 -7.99
N GLY A 93 7.69 -5.07 -8.51
CA GLY A 93 7.57 -3.61 -8.46
C GLY A 93 7.59 -3.02 -7.05
N ALA A 94 8.10 -3.74 -6.06
CA ALA A 94 8.28 -3.19 -4.72
C ALA A 94 9.51 -2.27 -4.68
N GLU A 95 9.35 -1.11 -4.07
CA GLU A 95 10.43 -0.13 -3.84
C GLU A 95 10.75 -0.08 -2.36
N TYR A 96 12.03 0.15 -2.03
CA TYR A 96 12.51 0.19 -0.66
C TYR A 96 13.72 1.11 -0.55
N GLU A 97 13.57 2.20 0.19
CA GLU A 97 14.58 3.22 0.41
C GLU A 97 14.92 3.34 1.88
N ILE A 98 16.21 3.56 2.16
CA ILE A 98 16.73 3.75 3.52
C ILE A 98 17.45 5.09 3.53
N HIS A 99 16.96 6.00 4.37
CA HIS A 99 17.50 7.33 4.57
C HIS A 99 18.10 7.42 5.97
N ARG A 100 19.32 7.94 6.10
CA ARG A 100 20.01 8.09 7.38
C ARG A 100 20.42 9.54 7.59
N ILE A 101 20.09 10.09 8.76
CA ILE A 101 20.58 11.40 9.22
C ILE A 101 21.08 11.24 10.66
N GLY A 102 22.41 11.31 10.85
CA GLY A 102 23.02 11.02 12.15
C GLY A 102 22.72 9.59 12.60
N ASN A 103 22.07 9.46 13.76
CA ASN A 103 21.62 8.17 14.30
C ASN A 103 20.12 7.91 14.06
N ASN A 104 19.45 8.76 13.29
CA ASN A 104 18.06 8.55 12.90
C ASN A 104 18.03 7.87 11.52
N VAL A 105 17.14 6.89 11.38
CA VAL A 105 16.94 6.14 10.15
C VAL A 105 15.47 6.16 9.79
N THR A 106 15.17 6.50 8.53
CA THR A 106 13.83 6.41 7.96
C THR A 106 13.86 5.43 6.81
N VAL A 107 12.83 4.60 6.74
CA VAL A 107 12.63 3.63 5.67
C VAL A 107 11.32 3.94 4.98
N GLU A 108 11.34 3.96 3.65
CA GLU A 108 10.16 4.08 2.82
C GLU A 108 10.03 2.82 1.95
N GLN A 109 8.85 2.21 1.97
CA GLN A 109 8.54 1.03 1.20
C GLN A 109 7.25 1.23 0.41
N GLU A 110 7.30 1.01 -0.89
CA GLU A 110 6.10 0.91 -1.73
C GLU A 110 5.88 -0.54 -2.17
N LEU A 111 4.65 -1.02 -1.98
CA LEU A 111 4.23 -2.36 -2.41
C LEU A 111 2.96 -2.27 -3.25
N PRO A 112 3.05 -2.32 -4.60
CA PRO A 112 1.87 -2.41 -5.45
C PRO A 112 1.20 -3.77 -5.27
N ILE A 113 -0.13 -3.80 -5.21
CA ILE A 113 -0.93 -5.03 -5.10
C ILE A 113 -1.17 -5.61 -6.49
N THR A 114 -0.10 -6.09 -7.12
CA THR A 114 -0.17 -6.86 -8.36
C THR A 114 -0.73 -8.26 -8.09
N LYS A 115 -1.15 -8.97 -9.15
CA LYS A 115 -1.63 -10.36 -9.01
C LYS A 115 -0.57 -11.28 -8.36
N LYS A 116 0.71 -11.09 -8.70
CA LYS A 116 1.82 -11.85 -8.10
C LYS A 116 1.93 -11.54 -6.61
N ASN A 117 2.01 -10.26 -6.24
CA ASN A 117 2.18 -9.83 -4.86
C ASN A 117 1.00 -10.27 -3.98
N LEU A 118 -0.21 -10.12 -4.49
CA LEU A 118 -1.41 -10.59 -3.82
C LEU A 118 -1.41 -12.10 -3.57
N ASN A 119 -0.90 -12.90 -4.51
CA ASN A 119 -0.75 -14.35 -4.31
C ASN A 119 0.31 -14.71 -3.27
N ILE A 120 1.34 -13.88 -3.09
CA ILE A 120 2.32 -14.04 -2.01
C ILE A 120 1.65 -13.70 -0.67
N LEU A 121 0.99 -12.54 -0.57
CA LEU A 121 0.29 -12.10 0.64
C LEU A 121 -0.78 -13.10 1.09
N LYS A 122 -1.53 -13.72 0.17
CA LYS A 122 -2.52 -14.77 0.49
C LYS A 122 -1.94 -16.01 1.18
N LYS A 123 -0.64 -16.26 1.05
CA LYS A 123 0.02 -17.38 1.76
C LYS A 123 0.37 -17.03 3.21
N ASN A 124 0.38 -15.74 3.56
CA ASN A 124 0.60 -15.28 4.91
C ASN A 124 -0.73 -15.31 5.69
N GLU A 125 -0.74 -16.03 6.81
CA GLU A 125 -1.95 -16.25 7.64
C GLU A 125 -2.56 -14.94 8.17
N GLU A 126 -1.74 -13.92 8.43
CA GLU A 126 -2.25 -12.62 8.90
C GLU A 126 -3.02 -11.91 7.79
N TYR A 127 -2.44 -11.87 6.58
CA TYR A 127 -3.06 -11.22 5.43
C TYR A 127 -4.32 -11.95 4.95
N GLN A 128 -4.44 -13.26 5.17
CA GLN A 128 -5.66 -14.01 4.84
C GLN A 128 -6.91 -13.42 5.51
N LYS A 129 -6.80 -12.91 6.74
CA LYS A 129 -7.91 -12.26 7.45
C LYS A 129 -8.38 -10.97 6.78
N ALA A 130 -7.51 -10.36 5.97
CA ALA A 130 -7.78 -9.13 5.23
C ALA A 130 -8.22 -9.37 3.77
N MET A 131 -8.25 -10.62 3.31
CA MET A 131 -8.67 -10.96 1.95
C MET A 131 -10.19 -11.02 1.85
N ASN A 132 -10.75 -10.46 0.79
CA ASN A 132 -12.16 -10.62 0.43
C ASN A 132 -12.30 -10.80 -1.07
N GLU A 133 -13.08 -11.79 -1.53
CA GLU A 133 -13.32 -12.05 -2.96
C GLU A 133 -12.05 -12.12 -3.83
N GLY A 134 -10.94 -12.55 -3.22
CA GLY A 134 -9.66 -12.66 -3.89
C GLY A 134 -8.88 -11.36 -4.05
N THR A 135 -9.30 -10.24 -3.45
CA THR A 135 -8.53 -8.99 -3.31
C THR A 135 -8.15 -8.72 -1.85
N LEU A 136 -7.21 -7.80 -1.64
CA LEU A 136 -6.93 -7.27 -0.30
C LEU A 136 -7.96 -6.16 -0.02
N SER A 137 -8.86 -6.38 0.94
CA SER A 137 -9.92 -5.41 1.25
C SER A 137 -9.39 -4.27 2.11
N ILE A 138 -9.70 -3.03 1.77
CA ILE A 138 -9.30 -1.85 2.56
C ILE A 138 -9.84 -1.95 3.99
N ASN A 139 -11.13 -2.27 4.13
CA ASN A 139 -11.79 -2.30 5.44
C ASN A 139 -11.25 -3.42 6.34
N LEU A 140 -11.02 -4.61 5.78
CA LEU A 140 -10.48 -5.72 6.55
C LEU A 140 -9.00 -5.53 6.87
N TYR A 141 -8.21 -4.96 5.94
CA TYR A 141 -6.81 -4.65 6.17
C TYR A 141 -6.65 -3.56 7.24
N ARG A 142 -7.46 -2.50 7.18
CA ARG A 142 -7.55 -1.50 8.25
C ARG A 142 -7.86 -2.14 9.60
N LYS A 143 -8.84 -3.03 9.65
CA LYS A 143 -9.20 -3.73 10.89
C LYS A 143 -8.03 -4.55 11.43
N LEU A 144 -7.31 -5.27 10.56
CA LEU A 144 -6.11 -6.02 10.92
C LEU A 144 -5.03 -5.10 11.51
N LEU A 145 -4.80 -3.92 10.92
CA LEU A 145 -3.87 -2.93 11.47
C LEU A 145 -4.33 -2.40 12.83
N SER A 146 -5.62 -2.10 13.00
CA SER A 146 -6.17 -1.68 14.29
C SER A 146 -6.05 -2.77 15.37
N GLU A 147 -6.23 -4.04 15.02
CA GLU A 147 -6.00 -5.18 15.92
C GLU A 147 -4.53 -5.29 16.36
N LYS A 148 -3.59 -4.79 15.53
CA LYS A 148 -2.16 -4.66 15.85
C LYS A 148 -1.82 -3.36 16.60
N GLY A 149 -2.81 -2.54 16.94
CA GLY A 149 -2.64 -1.31 17.71
C GLY A 149 -2.42 -0.05 16.87
N TYR A 150 -2.53 -0.12 15.54
CA TYR A 150 -2.46 1.07 14.70
C TYR A 150 -3.70 1.95 14.87
N GLN A 151 -3.48 3.26 14.91
CA GLN A 151 -4.53 4.27 14.86
C GLN A 151 -4.73 4.71 13.41
N CYS A 152 -5.91 4.42 12.84
CA CYS A 152 -6.21 4.73 11.45
C CYS A 152 -7.10 5.97 11.31
N GLN A 153 -6.74 6.87 10.40
CA GLN A 153 -7.50 8.05 10.03
C GLN A 153 -7.94 7.92 8.57
N ILE A 154 -9.17 8.37 8.30
CA ILE A 154 -9.66 8.52 6.92
C ILE A 154 -9.10 9.84 6.41
N ASP A 155 -8.35 9.78 5.31
CA ASP A 155 -7.96 11.00 4.61
C ASP A 155 -9.21 11.59 3.92
N LYS A 156 -9.52 12.86 4.19
CA LYS A 156 -10.79 13.50 3.80
C LYS A 156 -10.65 14.32 2.53
#